data_AF-L1NZP6-F1
#
_entry.id   AF-L1NZP6-F1
#
_cell.length_a   1.000
_cell.length_b   1.000
_cell.length_c   1.000
_cell.angle_alpha   90.00
_cell.angle_beta   90.00
_cell.angle_gamma   90.00
#
_symmetry.space_group_name_H-M   'P 1'
#
loop_
_entity.id
_entity.type
_entity.pdbx_description
1 polymer ?
#
loop_
_entity_poly.entity_id
_entity_poly.type
_entity_poly.pdbx_seq_one_letter_code
_entity_poly.pdbx_strand_id
1 'polypeptide(L)' 'MNTIILKNQLDFQQYQLAVKALADMGIEVAEPEDSFEITEEDIRSIERAREDIKHGRVHSNEEVFNEARALEKSFL' A
#
# COMPACT_ATOMS: atom_id res chain seq x y z
N MET A 1 -23.43 -18.46 -4.73
CA MET A 1 -22.35 -17.54 -5.11
C MET A 1 -21.86 -17.95 -6.48
N ASN A 2 -21.96 -17.09 -7.49
CA ASN A 2 -21.47 -17.39 -8.83
C ASN A 2 -20.04 -16.87 -8.93
N THR A 3 -19.06 -17.77 -9.02
CA THR A 3 -17.63 -17.42 -9.00
C THR A 3 -17.03 -17.62 -10.40
N ILE A 4 -16.41 -16.58 -10.96
CA ILE A 4 -15.62 -16.67 -12.19
C ILE A 4 -14.17 -16.92 -11.79
N ILE A 5 -13.61 -18.07 -12.19
CA ILE A 5 -12.21 -18.40 -11.92
C ILE A 5 -11.34 -17.85 -13.06
N LEU A 6 -10.35 -17.05 -12.70
CA LEU A 6 -9.36 -16.52 -13.64
C LEU A 6 -8.29 -17.57 -13.93
N LYS A 7 -7.95 -17.76 -15.22
CA LYS A 7 -6.90 -18.74 -15.63
C LYS A 7 -5.51 -18.33 -15.16
N ASN A 8 -5.27 -17.03 -15.05
CA ASN A 8 -4.01 -16.44 -14.64
C ASN A 8 -4.27 -15.51 -13.45
N GLN A 9 -3.24 -15.34 -12.61
CA GLN A 9 -3.19 -14.25 -11.65
C GLN A 9 -3.09 -12.94 -12.43
N LEU A 10 -3.98 -11.99 -12.15
CA LEU A 10 -3.96 -10.66 -12.75
C LEU A 10 -3.14 -9.73 -11.87
N ASP A 11 -2.27 -8.93 -12.47
CA ASP A 11 -1.73 -7.77 -11.77
C ASP A 11 -2.81 -6.70 -11.55
N PHE A 12 -2.49 -5.66 -10.77
CA PHE A 12 -3.44 -4.61 -10.42
C PHE A 12 -4.05 -3.90 -11.65
N GLN A 13 -3.23 -3.60 -12.67
CA GLN A 13 -3.72 -2.91 -13.88
C GLN A 13 -4.64 -3.81 -14.71
N GLN A 14 -4.26 -5.08 -14.85
CA GLN A 14 -5.07 -6.09 -15.53
C GLN A 14 -6.39 -6.34 -14.82
N TYR A 15 -6.37 -6.38 -13.48
CA TYR A 15 -7.58 -6.51 -12.66
C TYR A 15 -8.53 -5.33 -12.90
N GLN A 16 -8.04 -4.09 -12.86
CA GLN A 16 -8.88 -2.91 -13.12
C GLN A 16 -9.53 -2.93 -14.51
N LEU A 17 -8.77 -3.33 -15.53
CA LEU A 17 -9.30 -3.45 -16.89
C LEU A 17 -10.39 -4.53 -16.97
N ALA A 18 -10.18 -5.67 -16.32
CA ALA A 18 -11.15 -6.77 -16.28
C ALA A 18 -12.44 -6.37 -15.55
N VAL A 19 -12.33 -5.72 -14.37
CA VAL A 19 -13.49 -5.23 -13.61
C VAL A 19 -14.29 -4.24 -14.44
N LYS A 20 -13.62 -3.30 -15.13
CA LYS A 20 -14.30 -2.34 -16.00
C LYS A 20 -15.05 -3.03 -17.14
N ALA A 21 -14.42 -3.98 -17.83
CA ALA A 21 -15.05 -4.71 -18.91
C ALA A 21 -16.26 -5.54 -18.43
N LEU A 22 -16.19 -6.13 -17.23
CA LEU A 22 -17.32 -6.83 -16.62
C LEU A 22 -18.47 -5.88 -16.28
N ALA A 23 -18.15 -4.70 -15.73
CA ALA A 23 -19.15 -3.67 -15.43
C ALA A 23 -19.86 -3.17 -16.70
N ASP A 24 -19.13 -3.00 -17.81
CA ASP A 24 -19.70 -2.63 -19.11
C ASP A 24 -20.69 -3.69 -19.66
N MET A 25 -20.57 -4.95 -19.21
CA MET A 25 -21.51 -6.04 -19.52
C MET A 25 -22.66 -6.17 -18.51
N GLY A 26 -22.73 -5.30 -17.50
CA GLY A 26 -23.72 -5.36 -16.42
C GLY A 26 -23.41 -6.41 -15.35
N ILE A 27 -22.15 -6.85 -15.24
CA ILE A 27 -21.71 -7.78 -14.21
C ILE A 27 -21.03 -7.01 -13.09
N GLU A 28 -21.60 -7.09 -11.90
CA GLU A 28 -21.01 -6.53 -10.69
C GLU A 28 -19.98 -7.49 -10.10
N VAL A 29 -18.76 -6.99 -9.91
CA VAL A 29 -17.69 -7.73 -9.23
C VAL A 29 -17.75 -7.36 -7.77
N ALA A 30 -18.01 -8.34 -6.90
CA ALA A 30 -17.95 -8.14 -5.47
C ALA A 30 -16.53 -7.67 -5.09
N GLU A 31 -16.45 -6.67 -4.20
CA GLU A 31 -15.18 -6.28 -3.62
C GLU A 31 -14.52 -7.52 -3.01
N PRO A 32 -13.20 -7.74 -3.22
CA PRO A 32 -12.51 -8.76 -2.49
C PRO A 32 -12.76 -8.51 -1.00
N GLU A 33 -13.01 -9.57 -0.22
CA GLU A 33 -12.93 -9.44 1.23
C GLU A 33 -11.50 -8.99 1.52
N ASP A 34 -11.33 -7.69 1.74
CA ASP A 34 -10.06 -7.11 2.13
C ASP A 34 -9.72 -7.67 3.51
N SER A 35 -9.02 -8.79 3.53
CA SER A 35 -8.18 -9.10 4.67
C SER A 35 -7.02 -8.12 4.61
N PHE A 36 -7.23 -6.89 5.08
CA PHE A 36 -6.14 -6.08 5.65
C PHE A 36 -5.64 -6.81 6.88
N GLU A 37 -5.00 -7.96 6.66
CA GLU A 37 -4.43 -8.78 7.69
C GLU A 37 -3.21 -8.01 8.16
N ILE A 38 -3.30 -7.46 9.38
CA ILE A 38 -2.16 -6.81 10.02
C ILE A 38 -1.06 -7.86 10.09
N THR A 39 0.01 -7.64 9.33
CA THR A 39 1.12 -8.57 9.28
C THR A 39 1.98 -8.44 10.54
N GLU A 40 2.82 -9.43 10.83
CA GLU A 40 3.84 -9.31 11.88
C GLU A 40 4.82 -8.15 11.60
N GLU A 41 5.03 -7.77 10.34
CA GLU A 41 5.82 -6.60 9.99
C GLU A 41 5.15 -5.29 10.41
N ASP A 42 3.83 -5.18 10.20
CA ASP A 42 3.05 -4.02 10.63
C ASP A 42 3.09 -3.87 12.15
N ILE A 43 2.90 -4.97 12.90
CA ILE A 43 2.99 -4.98 14.37
C ILE A 43 4.37 -4.49 14.82
N ARG A 44 5.44 -5.03 14.25
CA ARG A 44 6.82 -4.63 14.58
C ARG A 44 7.11 -3.18 14.22
N SER A 45 6.49 -2.66 13.17
CA SER A 45 6.65 -1.26 12.74
C SER A 45 5.93 -0.31 13.70
N ILE A 46 4.74 -0.68 14.17
CA ILE A 46 3.99 0.06 15.19
C ILE A 46 4.75 0.08 16.53
N GLU A 47 5.31 -1.04 16.96
CA GLU A 47 6.12 -1.11 18.19
C GLU A 47 7.37 -0.22 18.11
N ARG A 48 8.10 -0.27 16.99
CA ARG A 48 9.26 0.60 16.75
C ARG A 48 8.87 2.08 16.79
N ALA A 49 7.80 2.46 16.09
CA ALA A 49 7.32 3.83 16.10
C ALA A 49 6.97 4.32 17.52
N ARG A 50 6.37 3.47 18.36
CA ARG A 50 6.08 3.80 19.77
C ARG A 50 7.35 4.04 20.58
N GLU A 51 8.36 3.19 20.42
CA GLU A 51 9.67 3.38 21.08
C GLU A 51 10.35 4.66 20.60
N ASP A 52 10.33 4.94 19.31
CA ASP A 52 10.91 6.16 18.74
C ASP A 52 10.25 7.43 19.29
N ILE A 53 8.93 7.44 19.41
CA ILE A 53 8.19 8.54 20.05
C ILE A 53 8.59 8.71 21.51
N LYS A 54 8.67 7.62 22.30
CA LYS A 54 9.07 7.71 23.72
C LYS A 54 10.47 8.29 23.89
N HIS A 55 11.37 8.01 22.96
CA HIS A 55 12.75 8.47 22.99
C HIS A 55 12.98 9.78 22.23
N GLY A 56 11.92 10.42 21.71
CA GLY A 56 12.03 11.66 20.93
C GLY A 56 12.75 11.49 19.59
N ARG A 57 12.89 10.27 19.08
CA ARG A 57 13.45 9.96 17.76
C ARG A 57 12.40 10.18 16.67
N VAL A 58 11.90 11.40 16.60
CA VAL A 58 10.89 11.83 15.62
C VAL A 58 11.46 12.98 14.82
N HIS A 59 11.18 12.98 13.52
CA HIS A 59 11.58 14.05 12.63
C HIS A 59 10.34 14.80 12.16
N SER A 60 10.42 16.12 12.15
CA SER A 60 9.44 16.95 11.46
C SER A 60 9.56 16.76 9.95
N ASN A 61 8.46 17.04 9.26
CA ASN A 61 8.44 16.98 7.80
C ASN A 61 9.50 17.92 7.17
N GLU A 62 9.73 19.08 7.78
CA GLU A 62 10.73 20.04 7.31
C GLU A 62 12.17 19.50 7.43
N GLU A 63 12.49 18.81 8.53
CA GLU A 63 13.80 18.17 8.72
C GLU A 63 14.04 17.08 7.67
N VAL A 64 13.07 16.18 7.48
CA VAL A 64 13.16 15.10 6.48
C VAL A 64 13.37 15.67 5.07
N PHE A 65 12.62 16.72 4.73
CA PHE A 65 12.72 17.36 3.42
C PHE A 65 14.08 18.05 3.20
N ASN A 66 14.61 18.72 4.22
CA ASN A 66 15.91 19.38 4.14
C ASN A 66 17.07 18.37 4.04
N GLU A 67 17.00 17.24 4.77
CA GLU A 67 17.97 16.15 4.66
C GLU A 67 17.97 15.52 3.26
N ALA A 68 16.80 15.20 2.72
CA ALA A 68 16.67 14.64 1.37
C ALA A 68 17.27 15.57 0.31
N ARG A 69 17.00 16.88 0.41
CA ARG A 69 17.56 17.91 -0.47
C ARG A 69 19.08 18.06 -0.31
N ALA A 70 19.61 17.92 0.90
CA ALA A 70 21.05 17.97 1.15
C ALA A 70 21.77 16.76 0.54
N LEU A 71 21.17 15.57 0.64
CA LEU A 71 21.68 14.36 -0.02
C LEU A 71 21.71 14.53 -1.54
N GLU A 72 20.62 14.98 -2.16
CA GLU A 72 20.57 15.25 -3.61
C GLU A 72 21.73 16.14 -4.08
N LYS A 73 21.99 17.24 -3.35
CA LYS A 73 23.09 18.16 -3.65
C LYS A 73 24.48 17.58 -3.46
N SER A 74 24.64 16.53 -2.64
CA SER A 74 25.92 15.87 -2.42
C SER A 74 26.31 14.91 -3.54
N PHE A 75 25.36 14.54 -4.40
CA PHE A 75 25.56 13.70 -5.59
C PHE A 75 25.73 14.51 -6.89
N LEU A 76 25.71 15.86 -6.81
CA LEU A 76 25.89 16.82 -7.90
C LEU A 76 27.24 17.53 -7.75
#